data_AF-A0A225USD2-F1
#
_entry.id   AF-A0A225USD2-F1
#
_cell.length_a   1.000
_cell.length_b   1.000
_cell.length_c   1.000
_cell.angle_alpha   90.00
_cell.angle_beta   90.00
_cell.angle_gamma   90.00
#
_symmetry.space_group_name_H-M   'P 1'
#
loop_
_entity.id
_entity.type
_entity.pdbx_description
1 polymer ?
#
loop_
_entity_poly.entity_id
_entity_poly.type
_entity_poly.pdbx_seq_one_letter_code
_entity_poly.pdbx_strand_id
1 'polypeptide(L)'
;LHWGPEVRGQSGFAQRVREATSLQQMLAATARPAIVVQDSLSRLLADARAQLSSCDEERRCIANKLFEVQRSREATEHLLRETTADREAAQIEAKRIKGPELSKDLKIAREVYKREIVAYKALYDRLHQLLSLTDPVETTLTHKLRVRDRELVSQNKRLQKTASSLRSIIRLDEMNPETLVLMIEGEPSFLILIQCHPLTCRFLQVLRLRSSIGSSLSLIP
;
A
#
# COMPACT_ATOMS: atom_id res chain seq x y z
N LEU A 1 -100.44 -21.72 -66.52
CA LEU A 1 -99.64 -21.36 -65.32
C LEU A 1 -98.56 -20.38 -65.75
N HIS A 2 -98.57 -19.14 -65.27
CA HIS A 2 -97.54 -18.14 -65.56
C HIS A 2 -96.64 -18.01 -64.32
N TRP A 3 -95.42 -18.54 -64.40
CA TRP A 3 -94.45 -18.49 -63.30
C TRP A 3 -93.61 -17.21 -63.39
N GLY A 4 -93.40 -16.47 -62.29
CA GLY A 4 -92.65 -15.21 -62.28
C GLY A 4 -91.15 -15.34 -62.64
N PRO A 5 -90.48 -14.24 -63.04
CA PRO A 5 -89.08 -14.25 -63.49
C PRO A 5 -88.08 -14.76 -62.44
N GLU A 6 -88.34 -14.55 -61.15
CA GLU A 6 -87.50 -15.01 -60.04
C GLU A 6 -87.43 -16.54 -59.89
N VAL A 7 -88.48 -17.24 -60.33
CA VAL A 7 -88.55 -18.71 -60.26
C VAL A 7 -87.90 -19.32 -61.50
N ARG A 8 -88.10 -18.68 -62.67
CA ARG A 8 -87.51 -19.10 -63.95
C ARG A 8 -85.98 -18.97 -64.00
N GLY A 9 -85.42 -18.01 -63.25
CA GLY A 9 -83.98 -17.77 -63.19
C GLY A 9 -83.19 -18.75 -62.32
N GLN A 10 -83.84 -19.67 -61.60
CA GLN A 10 -83.16 -20.63 -60.74
C GLN A 10 -82.47 -21.73 -61.58
N SER A 11 -81.22 -22.04 -61.25
CA SER A 11 -80.47 -23.09 -61.93
C SER A 11 -81.21 -24.44 -61.85
N GLY A 12 -81.38 -25.09 -63.00
CA GLY A 12 -82.08 -26.37 -63.13
C GLY A 12 -83.61 -26.31 -63.03
N PHE A 13 -84.23 -25.14 -62.89
CA PHE A 13 -85.70 -25.01 -62.80
C PHE A 13 -86.42 -25.61 -64.02
N ALA A 14 -85.98 -25.27 -65.23
CA ALA A 14 -86.56 -25.77 -66.47
C ALA A 14 -86.47 -27.30 -66.59
N GLN A 15 -85.43 -27.92 -66.02
CA GLN A 15 -85.27 -29.37 -66.02
C GLN A 15 -86.19 -30.04 -65.00
N ARG A 16 -86.27 -29.52 -63.77
CA ARG A 16 -87.18 -30.03 -62.73
C ARG A 16 -88.65 -29.97 -63.12
N VAL A 17 -89.06 -28.93 -63.85
CA VAL A 17 -90.43 -28.81 -64.36
C VAL A 17 -90.71 -29.81 -65.49
N ARG A 18 -89.71 -30.10 -66.35
CA ARG A 18 -89.85 -31.09 -67.44
C ARG A 18 -89.94 -32.53 -66.94
N GLU A 19 -89.26 -32.84 -65.84
CA GLU A 19 -89.20 -34.19 -65.25
C GLU A 19 -90.36 -34.46 -64.28
N ALA A 20 -91.18 -33.45 -63.94
CA ALA A 20 -92.31 -33.61 -63.05
C ALA A 20 -93.45 -34.38 -63.73
N THR A 21 -93.81 -35.52 -63.16
CA THR A 21 -94.92 -36.38 -63.64
C THR A 21 -96.21 -36.18 -62.86
N SER A 22 -96.20 -35.30 -61.84
CA SER A 22 -97.39 -34.94 -61.06
C SER A 22 -97.45 -33.45 -60.72
N LEU A 23 -98.66 -32.96 -60.44
CA LEU A 23 -98.90 -31.58 -59.98
C LEU A 23 -98.16 -31.27 -58.68
N GLN A 24 -98.02 -32.24 -57.77
CA GLN A 24 -97.22 -32.10 -56.55
C GLN A 24 -95.74 -31.93 -56.86
N GLN A 25 -95.20 -32.67 -57.85
CA GLN A 25 -93.82 -32.53 -58.27
C GLN A 25 -93.54 -31.19 -58.97
N MET A 26 -94.50 -30.67 -59.75
CA MET A 26 -94.38 -29.32 -60.33
C MET A 26 -94.38 -28.23 -59.25
N LEU A 27 -95.22 -28.37 -58.22
CA LEU A 27 -95.23 -27.44 -57.08
C LEU A 27 -93.91 -27.50 -56.30
N ALA A 28 -93.36 -28.69 -56.07
CA ALA A 28 -92.05 -28.85 -55.44
C ALA A 28 -90.90 -28.27 -56.29
N ALA A 29 -90.98 -28.36 -57.62
CA ALA A 29 -89.99 -27.78 -58.53
C ALA A 29 -89.93 -26.25 -58.50
N THR A 30 -91.01 -25.60 -58.07
CA THR A 30 -91.11 -24.14 -57.89
C THR A 30 -90.64 -23.64 -56.51
N ALA A 31 -90.39 -24.55 -55.57
CA ALA A 31 -89.80 -24.19 -54.29
C ALA A 31 -88.34 -23.74 -54.48
N ARG A 32 -87.98 -22.56 -53.92
CA ARG A 32 -86.59 -22.08 -53.91
C ARG A 32 -85.71 -23.15 -53.26
N PRO A 33 -84.59 -23.59 -53.89
CA PRO A 33 -83.61 -24.40 -53.18
C PRO A 33 -83.13 -23.58 -51.98
N ALA A 34 -83.28 -24.14 -50.78
CA ALA A 34 -82.76 -23.54 -49.56
C ALA A 34 -81.28 -23.23 -49.78
N ILE A 35 -80.92 -21.95 -49.68
CA ILE A 35 -79.60 -21.45 -50.02
C ILE A 35 -78.61 -22.04 -48.99
N VAL A 36 -77.87 -23.08 -49.39
CA VAL A 36 -76.78 -23.70 -48.59
C VAL A 36 -75.66 -22.69 -48.24
N VAL A 37 -75.64 -21.52 -48.89
CA VAL A 37 -74.72 -20.39 -48.62
C VAL A 37 -75.04 -19.69 -47.28
N GLN A 38 -76.25 -19.84 -46.74
CA GLN A 38 -76.63 -19.18 -45.49
C GLN A 38 -75.96 -19.84 -44.26
N ASP A 39 -75.72 -21.15 -44.30
CA ASP A 39 -75.06 -21.90 -43.23
C ASP A 39 -73.54 -21.62 -43.18
N SER A 40 -72.88 -21.44 -44.32
CA SER A 40 -71.44 -21.15 -44.38
C SER A 40 -71.12 -19.74 -43.90
N LEU A 41 -71.91 -18.74 -44.29
CA LEU A 41 -71.77 -17.36 -43.80
C LEU A 41 -72.08 -17.24 -42.31
N SER A 42 -73.07 -17.99 -41.82
CA SER A 42 -73.42 -18.00 -40.40
C SER A 42 -72.29 -18.57 -39.54
N ARG A 43 -71.60 -19.62 -40.02
CA ARG A 43 -70.40 -20.16 -39.36
C ARG A 43 -69.25 -19.16 -39.35
N LEU A 44 -68.93 -18.54 -40.49
CA LEU A 44 -67.86 -17.53 -40.57
C LEU A 44 -68.12 -16.33 -39.64
N LEU A 45 -69.38 -15.87 -39.53
CA LEU A 45 -69.75 -14.81 -38.60
C LEU A 45 -69.66 -15.25 -37.13
N ALA A 46 -70.01 -16.50 -36.82
CA ALA A 46 -69.84 -17.05 -35.48
C ALA A 46 -68.35 -17.16 -35.11
N ASP A 47 -67.51 -17.64 -36.02
CA ASP A 47 -66.06 -17.76 -35.84
C ASP A 47 -65.42 -16.38 -35.65
N ALA A 48 -65.78 -15.39 -36.48
CA ALA A 48 -65.29 -14.03 -36.36
C ALA A 48 -65.70 -13.37 -35.03
N ARG A 49 -66.92 -13.64 -34.53
CA ARG A 49 -67.37 -13.18 -33.22
C ARG A 49 -66.62 -13.84 -32.08
N ALA A 50 -66.37 -15.16 -32.18
CA ALA A 50 -65.58 -15.88 -31.19
C ALA A 50 -64.14 -15.37 -31.14
N GLN A 51 -63.52 -15.12 -32.30
CA GLN A 51 -62.20 -14.52 -32.40
C GLN A 51 -62.16 -13.12 -31.80
N LEU A 52 -63.15 -12.28 -32.10
CA LEU A 52 -63.23 -10.93 -31.52
C LEU A 52 -63.37 -10.98 -29.99
N SER A 53 -64.22 -11.86 -29.45
CA SER A 53 -64.36 -12.06 -28.00
C SER A 53 -63.04 -12.50 -27.36
N SER A 54 -62.36 -13.47 -27.99
CA SER A 54 -61.04 -13.95 -27.55
C SER A 54 -60.00 -12.82 -27.55
N CYS A 55 -59.94 -12.01 -28.60
CA CYS A 55 -59.05 -10.85 -28.67
C CYS A 55 -59.39 -9.80 -27.59
N ASP A 56 -60.68 -9.55 -27.31
CA ASP A 56 -61.07 -8.61 -26.26
C ASP A 56 -60.74 -9.12 -24.86
N GLU A 57 -60.82 -10.43 -24.63
CA GLU A 57 -60.36 -11.08 -23.39
C GLU A 57 -58.84 -10.96 -23.23
N GLU A 58 -58.07 -11.20 -24.29
CA GLU A 58 -56.62 -11.01 -24.29
C GLU A 58 -56.24 -9.54 -24.05
N ARG A 59 -56.90 -8.59 -24.72
CA ARG A 59 -56.68 -7.15 -24.49
C ARG A 59 -56.95 -6.76 -23.04
N ARG A 60 -58.01 -7.30 -22.42
CA ARG A 60 -58.32 -7.08 -21.01
C ARG A 60 -57.25 -7.68 -20.09
N CYS A 61 -56.78 -8.88 -20.40
CA CYS A 61 -55.69 -9.54 -19.66
C CYS A 61 -54.40 -8.72 -19.71
N ILE A 62 -54.01 -8.25 -20.90
CA ILE A 62 -52.83 -7.40 -21.10
C ILE A 62 -52.99 -6.07 -20.35
N ALA A 63 -54.16 -5.43 -20.43
CA ALA A 63 -54.42 -4.20 -19.71
C ALA A 63 -54.25 -4.37 -18.18
N ASN A 64 -54.81 -5.43 -17.60
CA ASN A 64 -54.66 -5.72 -16.18
C ASN A 64 -53.19 -5.93 -15.78
N LYS A 65 -52.44 -6.70 -16.57
CA LYS A 65 -51.00 -6.90 -16.34
C LYS A 65 -50.21 -5.59 -16.43
N LEU A 66 -50.52 -4.71 -17.38
CA LEU A 66 -49.90 -3.40 -17.50
C LEU A 66 -50.19 -2.52 -16.28
N PHE A 67 -51.43 -2.54 -15.77
CA PHE A 67 -51.78 -1.82 -14.53
C PHE A 67 -51.01 -2.34 -13.32
N GLU A 68 -50.83 -3.66 -13.20
CA GLU A 68 -50.05 -4.25 -12.11
C GLU A 68 -48.57 -3.87 -12.18
N VAL A 69 -47.97 -3.95 -13.39
CA VAL A 69 -46.59 -3.53 -13.63
C VAL A 69 -46.41 -2.05 -13.32
N GLN A 70 -47.33 -1.19 -13.75
CA GLN A 70 -47.27 0.24 -13.49
C GLN A 70 -47.36 0.54 -11.98
N ARG A 71 -48.26 -0.12 -11.25
CA ARG A 71 -48.38 0.01 -9.80
C ARG A 71 -47.10 -0.43 -9.09
N SER A 72 -46.51 -1.55 -9.51
CA SER A 72 -45.25 -2.06 -8.95
C SER A 72 -44.08 -1.11 -9.23
N ARG A 73 -44.01 -0.55 -10.43
CA ARG A 73 -43.03 0.46 -10.80
C ARG A 73 -43.14 1.71 -9.92
N GLU A 74 -44.34 2.25 -9.74
CA GLU A 74 -44.56 3.43 -8.89
C GLU A 74 -44.16 3.17 -7.44
N ALA A 75 -44.47 2.00 -6.89
CA ALA A 75 -44.06 1.61 -5.54
C ALA A 75 -42.53 1.52 -5.40
N THR A 76 -41.85 0.93 -6.37
CA THR A 76 -40.37 0.81 -6.35
C THR A 76 -39.69 2.17 -6.57
N GLU A 77 -40.23 3.03 -7.43
CA GLU A 77 -39.76 4.41 -7.58
C GLU A 77 -39.94 5.22 -6.29
N HIS A 78 -41.04 5.02 -5.56
CA HIS A 78 -41.26 5.67 -4.26
C HIS A 78 -40.21 5.24 -3.23
N LEU A 79 -40.00 3.93 -3.07
CA LEU A 79 -38.98 3.39 -2.16
C LEU A 79 -37.58 3.88 -2.54
N LEU A 80 -37.27 3.98 -3.84
CA LEU A 80 -36.00 4.53 -4.29
C LEU A 80 -35.86 6.00 -3.87
N ARG A 81 -36.88 6.82 -4.05
CA ARG A 81 -36.86 8.24 -3.62
C ARG A 81 -36.65 8.36 -2.11
N GLU A 82 -37.38 7.58 -1.31
CA GLU A 82 -37.22 7.55 0.15
C GLU A 82 -35.80 7.14 0.56
N THR A 83 -35.29 6.02 0.03
CA THR A 83 -33.94 5.56 0.36
C THR A 83 -32.85 6.54 -0.06
N THR A 84 -33.05 7.27 -1.17
CA THR A 84 -32.13 8.34 -1.58
C THR A 84 -32.19 9.53 -0.63
N ALA A 85 -33.38 9.96 -0.20
CA ALA A 85 -33.54 11.05 0.75
C ALA A 85 -32.93 10.72 2.13
N ASP A 86 -33.14 9.50 2.61
CA ASP A 86 -32.56 9.01 3.86
C ASP A 86 -31.03 8.98 3.80
N ARG A 87 -30.46 8.53 2.67
CA ARG A 87 -29.01 8.54 2.45
C ARG A 87 -28.45 9.96 2.46
N GLU A 88 -29.12 10.90 1.79
CA GLU A 88 -28.71 12.31 1.77
C GLU A 88 -28.77 12.94 3.17
N ALA A 89 -29.85 12.69 3.92
CA ALA A 89 -29.98 13.14 5.30
C ALA A 89 -28.87 12.56 6.21
N ALA A 90 -28.59 11.26 6.10
CA ALA A 90 -27.50 10.63 6.83
C ALA A 90 -26.13 11.22 6.48
N GLN A 91 -25.90 11.57 5.20
CA GLN A 91 -24.66 12.21 4.78
C GLN A 91 -24.52 13.63 5.34
N ILE A 92 -25.61 14.40 5.39
CA ILE A 92 -25.63 15.74 5.99
C ILE A 92 -25.30 15.65 7.48
N GLU A 93 -25.93 14.74 8.21
CA GLU A 93 -25.68 14.56 9.64
C GLU A 93 -24.26 14.05 9.92
N ALA A 94 -23.76 13.11 9.11
CA ALA A 94 -22.38 12.66 9.21
C ALA A 94 -21.37 13.80 9.01
N LYS A 95 -21.62 14.71 8.05
CA LYS A 95 -20.80 15.92 7.86
C LYS A 95 -20.92 16.88 9.04
N ARG A 96 -22.12 17.03 9.60
CA ARG A 96 -22.39 17.88 10.78
C ARG A 96 -21.66 17.40 12.03
N ILE A 97 -21.61 16.09 12.27
CA ILE A 97 -20.94 15.51 13.44
C ILE A 97 -19.42 15.47 13.24
N LYS A 98 -18.95 14.89 12.13
CA LYS A 98 -17.51 14.67 11.90
C LYS A 98 -16.75 15.94 11.54
N GLY A 99 -17.39 16.91 10.89
CA GLY A 99 -16.74 18.16 10.46
C GLY A 99 -16.13 18.95 11.62
N PRO A 100 -16.89 19.27 12.68
CA PRO A 100 -16.37 19.97 13.85
C PRO A 100 -15.28 19.19 14.61
N GLU A 101 -15.40 17.87 14.72
CA GLU A 101 -14.39 17.02 15.35
C GLU A 101 -13.07 17.07 14.59
N LEU A 102 -13.10 16.79 13.28
CA LEU A 102 -11.93 16.91 12.42
C LEU A 102 -11.33 18.33 12.45
N SER A 103 -12.16 19.36 12.51
CA SER A 103 -11.69 20.75 12.64
C SER A 103 -10.98 21.02 13.96
N LYS A 104 -11.49 20.47 15.08
CA LYS A 104 -10.84 20.56 16.39
C LYS A 104 -9.52 19.81 16.39
N ASP A 105 -9.49 18.60 15.88
CA ASP A 105 -8.28 17.77 15.80
C ASP A 105 -7.20 18.44 14.96
N LEU A 106 -7.57 19.00 13.80
CA LEU A 106 -6.65 19.78 12.96
C LEU A 106 -6.10 21.02 13.67
N LYS A 107 -6.93 21.72 14.46
CA LYS A 107 -6.46 22.86 15.27
C LYS A 107 -5.47 22.42 16.34
N ILE A 108 -5.76 21.34 17.06
CA ILE A 108 -4.89 20.79 18.09
C ILE A 108 -3.55 20.36 17.46
N ALA A 109 -3.59 19.56 16.39
CA ALA A 109 -2.39 19.11 15.67
C ALA A 109 -1.55 20.30 15.19
N ARG A 110 -2.19 21.33 14.62
CA ARG A 110 -1.49 22.55 14.18
C ARG A 110 -0.78 23.26 15.32
N GLU A 111 -1.40 23.38 16.50
CA GLU A 111 -0.76 24.02 17.65
C GLU A 111 0.36 23.17 18.25
N VAL A 112 0.23 21.84 18.23
CA VAL A 112 1.33 20.92 18.60
C VAL A 112 2.53 21.11 17.67
N TYR A 113 2.32 21.05 16.35
CA TYR A 113 3.41 21.22 15.39
C TYR A 113 4.09 22.59 15.50
N LYS A 114 3.34 23.67 15.75
CA LYS A 114 3.94 24.99 15.99
C LYS A 114 4.88 24.98 17.20
N ARG A 115 4.48 24.36 18.31
CA ARG A 115 5.31 24.26 19.52
C ARG A 115 6.57 23.42 19.26
N GLU A 116 6.43 22.31 18.56
CA GLU A 116 7.56 21.45 18.18
C GLU A 116 8.56 22.20 17.28
N ILE A 117 8.09 22.94 16.28
CA ILE A 117 8.97 23.75 15.42
C ILE A 117 9.76 24.78 16.23
N VAL A 118 9.11 25.45 17.20
CA VAL A 118 9.80 26.40 18.09
C VAL A 118 10.85 25.68 18.94
N ALA A 119 10.52 24.51 19.50
CA ALA A 119 11.45 23.71 20.29
C ALA A 119 12.66 23.23 19.45
N TYR A 120 12.40 22.73 18.23
CA TYR A 120 13.45 22.34 17.29
C TYR A 120 14.35 23.50 16.90
N LYS A 121 13.77 24.69 16.67
CA LYS A 121 14.56 25.89 16.39
C LYS A 121 15.47 26.25 17.57
N ALA A 122 14.94 26.24 18.80
CA ALA A 122 15.75 26.50 19.99
C ALA A 122 16.87 25.45 20.19
N LEU A 123 16.59 24.17 19.91
CA LEU A 123 17.60 23.11 19.94
C LEU A 123 18.67 23.32 18.87
N TYR A 124 18.27 23.69 17.66
CA TYR A 124 19.16 24.00 16.55
C TYR A 124 20.06 25.19 16.86
N ASP A 125 19.51 26.28 17.39
CA ASP A 125 20.27 27.46 17.80
C ASP A 125 21.27 27.11 18.91
N ARG A 126 20.88 26.28 19.89
CA ARG A 126 21.79 25.78 20.94
C ARG A 126 22.91 24.93 20.37
N LEU A 127 22.61 24.05 19.42
CA LEU A 127 23.62 23.23 18.75
C LEU A 127 24.63 24.11 18.01
N HIS A 128 24.15 25.12 17.28
CA HIS A 128 25.02 26.09 16.61
C HIS A 128 25.92 26.86 17.56
N GLN A 129 25.39 27.30 18.70
CA GLN A 129 26.20 27.95 19.73
C GLN A 129 27.31 27.03 20.23
N LEU A 130 26.99 25.77 20.55
CA LEU A 130 28.00 24.78 20.96
C LEU A 130 29.05 24.57 19.87
N LEU A 131 28.63 24.38 18.62
CA LEU A 131 29.55 24.21 17.51
C LEU A 131 30.44 25.45 17.29
N SER A 132 29.91 26.67 17.43
CA SER A 132 30.70 27.90 17.33
C SER A 132 31.75 28.04 18.45
N LEU A 133 31.50 27.48 19.63
CA LEU A 133 32.49 27.40 20.72
C LEU A 133 33.52 26.30 20.49
N THR A 134 33.15 25.28 19.70
CA THR A 134 34.01 24.13 19.42
C THR A 134 34.81 24.33 18.13
N ASP A 135 34.44 25.32 17.31
CA ASP A 135 35.24 25.73 16.17
C ASP A 135 36.61 26.11 16.74
N PRO A 136 37.65 25.29 16.50
CA PRO A 136 38.94 25.57 17.06
C PRO A 136 39.42 26.77 16.26
N VAL A 137 39.20 27.97 16.80
CA VAL A 137 40.22 28.99 16.71
C VAL A 137 41.48 28.22 17.09
N GLU A 138 42.30 27.88 16.09
CA GLU A 138 43.58 27.23 16.30
C GLU A 138 44.41 28.23 17.10
N THR A 139 44.18 28.24 18.40
CA THR A 139 44.95 29.00 19.34
C THR A 139 46.36 28.51 19.20
N THR A 140 47.33 29.41 19.33
CA THR A 140 48.76 29.06 19.26
C THR A 140 49.09 27.88 20.19
N LEU A 141 48.33 27.70 21.28
CA LEU A 141 48.41 26.56 22.19
C LEU A 141 48.00 25.22 21.55
N THR A 142 46.85 25.14 20.87
CA THR A 142 46.40 23.89 20.22
C THR A 142 47.33 23.47 19.08
N HIS A 143 47.86 24.42 18.33
CA HIS A 143 48.90 24.15 17.33
C HIS A 143 50.19 23.59 17.98
N LYS A 144 50.68 24.25 19.05
CA LYS A 144 51.86 23.77 19.80
C LYS A 144 51.67 22.37 20.37
N LEU A 145 50.48 22.06 20.91
CA LEU A 145 50.16 20.73 21.42
C LEU A 145 50.21 19.68 20.30
N ARG A 146 49.60 19.95 19.14
CA ARG A 146 49.64 19.03 18.00
C ARG A 146 51.06 18.77 17.49
N VAL A 147 51.90 19.81 17.44
CA VAL A 147 53.31 19.67 17.08
C VAL A 147 54.06 18.80 18.10
N ARG A 148 53.86 19.05 19.39
CA ARG A 148 54.51 18.28 20.45
C ARG A 148 54.08 16.82 20.45
N ASP A 149 52.80 16.56 20.22
CA ASP A 149 52.25 15.20 20.17
C ASP A 149 52.85 14.39 19.01
N ARG A 150 52.98 15.00 17.83
CA ARG A 150 53.68 14.40 16.68
C ARG A 150 55.15 14.10 16.99
N GLU A 151 55.83 15.02 17.66
CA GLU A 151 57.23 14.84 18.05
C GLU A 151 57.39 13.69 19.05
N LEU A 152 56.53 13.62 20.07
CA LEU A 152 56.50 12.53 21.05
C LEU A 152 56.25 11.18 20.39
N VAL A 153 55.30 11.10 19.47
CA VAL A 153 55.03 9.87 18.69
C VAL A 153 56.28 9.46 17.90
N SER A 154 56.98 10.40 17.27
CA SER A 154 58.22 10.10 16.53
C SER A 154 59.35 9.65 17.46
N GLN A 155 59.50 10.29 18.63
CA GLN A 155 60.49 9.91 19.64
C GLN A 155 60.20 8.50 20.18
N ASN A 156 58.94 8.21 20.49
CA ASN A 156 58.51 6.89 20.96
C ASN A 156 58.80 5.81 19.91
N LYS A 157 58.47 6.05 18.64
CA LYS A 157 58.78 5.12 17.54
C LYS A 157 60.28 4.85 17.41
N ARG A 158 61.13 5.87 17.56
CA ARG A 158 62.60 5.70 17.57
C ARG A 158 63.06 4.86 18.75
N LEU A 159 62.56 5.14 19.96
CA LEU A 159 62.88 4.39 21.17
C LEU A 159 62.46 2.92 21.05
N GLN A 160 61.26 2.67 20.54
CA GLN A 160 60.76 1.32 20.30
C GLN A 160 61.71 0.56 19.35
N LYS A 161 62.15 1.20 18.27
CA LYS A 161 63.10 0.59 17.32
C LYS A 161 64.45 0.27 17.98
N THR A 162 64.99 1.20 18.79
CA THR A 162 66.23 0.95 19.53
C THR A 162 66.07 -0.16 20.57
N ALA A 163 64.94 -0.20 21.28
CA ALA A 163 64.67 -1.25 22.26
C ALA A 163 64.56 -2.63 21.60
N SER A 164 63.86 -2.73 20.47
CA SER A 164 63.80 -3.96 19.67
C SER A 164 65.18 -4.40 19.20
N SER A 165 66.02 -3.46 18.71
CA SER A 165 67.39 -3.77 18.29
C SER A 165 68.29 -4.22 19.44
N LEU A 166 68.13 -3.64 20.64
CA LEU A 166 68.87 -4.08 21.82
C LEU A 166 68.43 -5.47 22.27
N ARG A 167 67.13 -5.75 22.29
CA ARG A 167 66.60 -7.09 22.61
C ARG A 167 67.07 -8.15 21.61
N SER A 168 67.24 -7.80 20.34
CA SER A 168 67.78 -8.76 19.36
C SER A 168 69.28 -9.03 19.55
N ILE A 169 70.04 -8.05 20.03
CA ILE A 169 71.49 -8.19 20.29
C ILE A 169 71.71 -8.95 21.61
N ILE A 170 70.93 -8.59 22.64
CA ILE A 170 71.05 -9.14 23.98
C ILE A 170 70.02 -10.28 24.08
N ARG A 171 70.40 -11.47 23.59
CA ARG A 171 69.61 -12.69 23.75
C ARG A 171 69.81 -13.24 25.17
N LEU A 172 69.15 -12.61 26.14
CA LEU A 172 69.22 -12.99 27.55
C LEU A 172 68.85 -14.47 27.77
N ASP A 173 67.91 -15.01 26.99
CA ASP A 173 67.48 -16.41 27.09
C ASP A 173 68.54 -17.43 26.65
N GLU A 174 69.54 -16.99 25.87
CA GLU A 174 70.67 -17.82 25.43
C GLU A 174 71.92 -17.62 26.30
N MET A 175 71.90 -16.69 27.25
CA MET A 175 73.01 -16.44 28.16
C MET A 175 72.99 -17.43 29.32
N ASN A 176 74.18 -17.89 29.73
CA ASN A 176 74.34 -18.73 30.92
C ASN A 176 73.77 -18.00 32.16
N PRO A 177 72.93 -18.64 32.99
CA PRO A 177 72.39 -18.03 34.21
C PRO A 177 73.45 -17.48 35.16
N GLU A 178 74.63 -18.10 35.27
CA GLU A 178 75.73 -17.54 36.09
C GLU A 178 76.26 -16.22 35.52
N THR A 179 76.29 -16.09 34.19
CA THR A 179 76.68 -14.86 33.49
C THR A 179 75.64 -13.76 33.69
N LEU A 180 74.34 -14.12 33.68
CA LEU A 180 73.26 -13.18 33.96
C LEU A 180 73.31 -12.68 35.42
N VAL A 181 73.53 -13.58 36.38
CA VAL A 181 73.68 -13.25 37.81
C VAL A 181 74.85 -12.28 38.00
N LEU A 182 76.00 -12.55 37.41
CA LEU A 182 77.17 -11.67 37.52
C LEU A 182 76.96 -10.30 36.85
N MET A 183 76.22 -10.22 35.74
CA MET A 183 75.83 -8.95 35.13
C MET A 183 74.83 -8.15 35.98
N ILE A 184 73.94 -8.83 36.71
CA ILE A 184 72.94 -8.20 37.59
C ILE A 184 73.57 -7.75 38.92
N GLU A 185 74.49 -8.54 39.47
CA GLU A 185 75.20 -8.25 40.73
C GLU A 185 76.28 -7.16 40.57
N GLY A 186 76.64 -6.82 39.33
CA GLY A 186 77.53 -5.69 39.04
C GLY A 186 79.00 -5.96 39.35
N GLU A 187 79.40 -7.24 39.37
CA GLU A 187 80.75 -7.67 39.69
C GLU A 187 81.79 -7.13 38.68
N PRO A 188 82.84 -6.41 39.12
CA PRO A 188 83.77 -5.72 38.22
C PRO A 188 84.59 -6.65 37.32
N SER A 189 84.68 -7.93 37.68
CA SER A 189 85.37 -8.98 36.91
C SER A 189 84.72 -9.24 35.55
N PHE A 190 83.44 -8.90 35.38
CA PHE A 190 82.70 -9.10 34.13
C PHE A 190 83.09 -8.11 33.02
N LEU A 191 83.65 -6.95 33.37
CA LEU A 191 84.06 -5.93 32.40
C LEU A 191 85.28 -6.32 31.56
N ILE A 192 86.00 -7.38 31.96
CA ILE A 192 87.27 -7.79 31.33
C ILE A 192 87.04 -8.87 30.26
N LEU A 193 85.99 -9.69 30.38
CA LEU A 193 85.82 -10.88 29.54
C LEU A 193 84.94 -10.67 28.28
N ILE A 194 84.17 -9.58 28.24
CA ILE A 194 83.39 -9.23 27.07
C ILE A 194 84.16 -8.14 26.32
N GLN A 195 84.63 -8.42 25.10
CA GLN A 195 84.95 -7.37 24.12
C GLN A 195 83.67 -6.58 23.85
N CYS A 196 83.36 -5.66 24.76
CA CYS A 196 82.11 -4.93 24.76
C CYS A 196 82.12 -3.95 23.60
N HIS A 197 81.08 -4.03 22.79
CA HIS A 197 80.72 -2.96 21.88
C HIS A 197 80.64 -1.64 22.68
N PRO A 198 81.19 -0.50 22.20
CA PRO A 198 81.36 0.73 23.00
C PRO A 198 80.11 1.29 23.69
N LEU A 199 78.91 0.87 23.25
CA LEU A 199 77.63 1.30 23.78
C LEU A 199 77.22 0.59 25.08
N THR A 200 77.60 -0.67 25.31
CA THR A 200 77.34 -1.38 26.58
C THR A 200 78.20 -0.86 27.72
N CYS A 201 79.45 -0.45 27.42
CA CYS A 201 80.33 0.18 28.42
C CYS A 201 79.78 1.51 28.94
N ARG A 202 79.21 2.35 28.06
CA ARG A 202 78.60 3.64 28.48
C ARG A 202 77.37 3.45 29.36
N PHE A 203 76.53 2.46 29.09
CA PHE A 203 75.34 2.19 29.90
C PHE A 203 75.70 1.74 31.33
N LEU A 204 76.71 0.88 31.46
CA LEU A 204 77.22 0.43 32.77
C LEU A 204 77.93 1.55 33.52
N GLN A 205 78.67 2.45 32.83
CA GLN A 205 79.25 3.64 33.47
C GLN A 205 78.19 4.60 34.03
N VAL A 206 77.07 4.80 33.32
CA VAL A 206 75.96 5.64 33.80
C VAL A 206 75.24 5.00 35.00
N LEU A 207 75.05 3.68 35.00
CA LEU A 207 74.50 2.94 36.14
C LEU A 207 75.43 3.01 37.37
N ARG A 208 76.75 2.91 37.17
CA ARG A 208 77.77 3.03 38.23
C ARG A 208 77.85 4.44 38.81
N LEU A 209 77.67 5.48 37.99
CA LEU A 209 77.56 6.86 38.48
C LEU A 209 76.29 7.06 39.32
N ARG A 210 75.16 6.46 38.93
CA ARG A 210 73.92 6.55 39.73
C ARG A 210 74.01 5.80 41.07
N SER A 211 74.65 4.63 41.12
CA SER A 211 74.84 3.92 42.39
C SER A 211 75.83 4.65 43.32
N SER A 212 76.89 5.25 42.77
CA SER A 212 77.84 6.07 43.55
C SER A 212 77.22 7.34 44.11
N ILE A 213 76.32 8.00 43.37
CA ILE A 213 75.63 9.22 43.85
C ILE A 213 74.58 8.84 44.93
N GLY A 214 73.91 7.69 44.79
CA GLY A 214 72.97 7.18 45.79
C GLY A 214 73.62 6.86 47.14
N SER A 215 74.87 6.38 47.15
CA SER A 215 75.61 6.06 48.38
C SER A 215 76.27 7.27 49.06
N SER A 216 76.32 8.43 48.39
CA SER A 216 76.98 9.64 48.92
C SER A 216 76.03 10.55 49.72
N LEU A 217 74.72 10.30 49.68
CA LEU A 217 73.70 11.14 50.33
C LEU A 217 73.23 10.60 51.70
N SER A 218 73.82 9.50 52.19
CA SER A 218 73.49 8.90 53.50
C SER A 218 74.47 9.28 54.63
N LEU A 219 75.41 10.20 54.40
CA LEU A 219 76.25 10.78 55.45
C LEU A 219 76.24 12.32 55.37
N ILE A 220 75.11 12.91 55.74
CA ILE A 220 75.07 14.25 56.34
C ILE A 220 74.21 14.09 57.60
N PRO A 221 74.77 14.25 58.81
CA PRO A 221 73.98 14.21 60.05
C PRO A 221 73.01 15.39 60.15
#